data_AF-A0A527I5D9-F1
#
_entry.id   AF-A0A527I5D9-F1
#
_cell.length_a   1.000
_cell.length_b   1.000
_cell.length_c   1.000
_cell.angle_alpha   90.00
_cell.angle_beta   90.00
_cell.angle_gamma   90.00
#
_symmetry.space_group_name_H-M   'P 1'
#
loop_
_entity.id
_entity.type
_entity.pdbx_description
1 polymer ?
#
loop_
_entity_poly.entity_id
_entity_poly.type
_entity_poly.pdbx_seq_one_letter_code
_entity_poly.pdbx_strand_id
1 'polypeptide(L)'
;MSDSKRITAGKAELLELEKGFWTGDAAYYAANVDTECLVAFPQMAQAMDNADLAKTATKPNRWRDLKIDLKGIIEPGSDIIMLTYEAHATRENGEPYAALVSTGYVHRV
;
A
#
# COMPACT_ATOMS: atom_id res chain seq x y z
N MET A 1 21.06 -5.42 -25.42
CA MET A 1 19.74 -4.93 -24.99
C MET A 1 19.27 -5.90 -23.93
N SER A 2 19.24 -5.49 -22.67
CA SER A 2 18.88 -6.37 -21.55
C SER A 2 17.37 -6.54 -21.56
N ASP A 3 16.89 -7.78 -21.58
CA ASP A 3 15.50 -8.13 -21.28
C ASP A 3 15.23 -7.77 -19.82
N SER A 4 14.93 -6.50 -19.61
CA SER A 4 14.58 -5.98 -18.31
C SER A 4 13.29 -6.67 -17.86
N LYS A 5 13.38 -7.38 -16.74
CA LYS A 5 12.28 -8.09 -16.10
C LYS A 5 11.19 -7.06 -15.77
N ARG A 6 10.19 -6.93 -16.64
CA ARG A 6 9.02 -6.11 -16.35
C ARG A 6 8.33 -6.65 -15.11
N ILE A 7 7.87 -5.76 -14.23
CA ILE A 7 6.83 -6.14 -13.28
C ILE A 7 5.67 -6.73 -14.08
N THR A 8 5.31 -7.98 -13.79
CA THR A 8 4.18 -8.68 -14.41
C THR A 8 2.89 -8.53 -13.62
N ALA A 9 2.96 -7.92 -12.43
CA ALA A 9 1.81 -7.74 -11.56
C ALA A 9 0.75 -6.88 -12.26
N GLY A 10 -0.42 -7.47 -12.50
CA GLY A 10 -1.52 -6.78 -13.15
C GLY A 10 -2.16 -5.76 -12.20
N LYS A 11 -2.83 -4.75 -12.78
CA LYS A 11 -3.62 -3.76 -12.01
C LYS A 11 -4.53 -4.40 -10.94
N ALA A 12 -5.19 -5.52 -11.26
CA ALA A 12 -6.08 -6.20 -10.33
C ALA A 12 -5.32 -6.75 -9.11
N GLU A 13 -4.16 -7.36 -9.33
CA GLU A 13 -3.30 -7.90 -8.27
C GLU A 13 -2.78 -6.81 -7.34
N LEU A 14 -2.35 -5.68 -7.89
CA LEU A 14 -1.93 -4.51 -7.10
C LEU A 14 -3.09 -3.97 -6.25
N LEU A 15 -4.30 -3.90 -6.79
CA LEU A 15 -5.46 -3.47 -6.02
C LEU A 15 -5.84 -4.47 -4.93
N GLU A 16 -5.62 -5.77 -5.11
CA GLU A 16 -5.78 -6.75 -4.02
C GLU A 16 -4.69 -6.59 -2.95
N LEU A 17 -3.46 -6.27 -3.33
CA LEU A 17 -2.39 -5.91 -2.38
C LEU A 17 -2.78 -4.69 -1.55
N GLU A 18 -3.25 -3.63 -2.20
CA GLU A 18 -3.74 -2.42 -1.51
C GLU A 18 -4.87 -2.76 -0.53
N LYS A 19 -5.87 -3.54 -0.96
CA LYS A 19 -6.94 -3.99 -0.04
C LYS A 19 -6.37 -4.70 1.18
N GLY A 20 -5.37 -5.57 0.99
CA GLY A 20 -4.69 -6.24 2.08
C GLY A 20 -3.96 -5.28 3.02
N PHE A 21 -3.31 -4.23 2.52
CA PHE A 21 -2.70 -3.20 3.38
C PHE A 21 -3.74 -2.42 4.19
N TRP A 22 -4.96 -2.26 3.68
CA TRP A 22 -6.04 -1.63 4.44
C TRP A 22 -6.71 -2.59 5.45
N THR A 23 -7.01 -3.83 5.07
CA THR A 23 -7.86 -4.71 5.90
C THR A 23 -7.10 -5.81 6.63
N GLY A 24 -5.87 -6.12 6.21
CA GLY A 24 -4.99 -7.13 6.82
C GLY A 24 -4.44 -6.70 8.17
N ASP A 25 -3.34 -7.29 8.58
CA ASP A 25 -2.72 -7.05 9.89
C ASP A 25 -1.19 -6.89 9.77
N ALA A 26 -0.52 -6.85 10.93
CA ALA A 26 0.94 -6.77 10.99
C ALA A 26 1.64 -7.91 10.22
N ALA A 27 1.09 -9.12 10.19
CA ALA A 27 1.69 -10.23 9.45
C ALA A 27 1.58 -10.00 7.93
N TYR A 28 0.46 -9.45 7.47
CA TYR A 28 0.31 -9.04 6.07
C TYR A 28 1.34 -7.97 5.69
N TYR A 29 1.56 -6.97 6.54
CA TYR A 29 2.57 -5.95 6.30
C TYR A 29 3.97 -6.55 6.27
N ALA A 30 4.32 -7.37 7.25
CA ALA A 30 5.63 -8.01 7.34
C ALA A 30 5.95 -8.83 6.08
N ALA A 31 4.95 -9.50 5.50
CA ALA A 31 5.13 -10.32 4.31
C ALA A 31 5.19 -9.54 2.98
N ASN A 32 4.59 -8.34 2.90
CA ASN A 32 4.36 -7.66 1.61
C ASN A 32 5.00 -6.26 1.50
N VAL A 33 5.30 -5.59 2.61
CA VAL A 33 5.99 -4.28 2.59
C VAL A 33 7.47 -4.50 2.28
N ASP A 34 8.07 -3.61 1.50
CA ASP A 34 9.51 -3.60 1.27
C ASP A 34 10.30 -3.45 2.60
N THR A 35 11.58 -3.78 2.56
CA THR A 35 12.56 -3.59 3.64
C THR A 35 12.52 -2.19 4.25
N GLU A 36 12.34 -1.15 3.43
CA GLU A 36 12.24 0.25 3.85
C GLU A 36 11.27 1.00 2.93
N CYS A 37 10.40 1.83 3.52
CA CYS A 37 9.40 2.61 2.79
C CYS A 37 9.39 4.06 3.25
N LEU A 38 9.18 4.98 2.30
CA LEU A 38 8.77 6.35 2.61
C LEU A 38 7.25 6.36 2.82
N VAL A 39 6.81 6.80 4.00
CA VAL A 39 5.40 6.86 4.35
C VAL A 39 4.98 8.29 4.66
N ALA A 40 3.72 8.60 4.34
CA ALA A 40 3.07 9.85 4.67
C ALA A 40 1.67 9.57 5.21
N PHE A 41 1.52 9.67 6.52
CA PHE A 41 0.25 9.54 7.24
C PHE A 41 -0.19 10.91 7.79
N PRO A 42 -1.44 11.06 8.26
CA PRO A 42 -1.86 12.30 8.90
C PRO A 42 -0.88 12.69 10.01
N GLN A 43 -0.28 13.88 9.87
CA GLN A 43 0.70 14.46 10.81
C GLN A 43 2.04 13.72 10.93
N MET A 44 2.37 12.80 10.01
CA MET A 44 3.65 12.08 10.03
C MET A 44 4.15 11.80 8.61
N ALA A 45 5.42 12.10 8.34
CA ALA A 45 6.10 11.65 7.14
C ALA A 45 7.56 11.29 7.48
N GLN A 46 7.97 10.05 7.18
CA GLN A 46 9.31 9.56 7.49
C GLN A 46 9.65 8.30 6.67
N ALA A 47 10.91 7.89 6.72
CA ALA A 47 11.30 6.54 6.34
C ALA A 47 10.98 5.58 7.50
N MET A 48 10.36 4.44 7.19
CA MET A 48 10.09 3.37 8.15
C MET A 48 10.57 2.04 7.57
N ASP A 49 11.20 1.22 8.40
CA ASP A 49 11.49 -0.15 8.04
C ASP A 49 10.21 -1.01 8.07
N ASN A 50 10.30 -2.20 7.46
CA ASN A 50 9.19 -3.17 7.40
C ASN A 50 8.61 -3.48 8.79
N ALA A 51 9.46 -3.68 9.79
CA ALA A 51 9.06 -4.14 11.11
C ALA A 51 8.29 -3.05 11.88
N ASP A 52 8.75 -1.81 11.81
CA ASP A 52 8.08 -0.66 12.40
C ASP A 52 6.80 -0.32 11.67
N LEU A 53 6.78 -0.42 10.34
CA LEU A 53 5.55 -0.19 9.58
C LEU A 53 4.50 -1.26 9.88
N ALA A 54 4.88 -2.53 10.01
CA ALA A 54 3.98 -3.61 10.39
C ALA A 54 3.32 -3.39 11.77
N LYS A 55 4.03 -2.80 12.75
CA LYS A 55 3.47 -2.48 14.07
C LYS A 55 2.31 -1.47 13.99
N THR A 56 2.29 -0.62 12.96
CA THR A 56 1.17 0.33 12.73
C THR A 56 -0.12 -0.39 12.31
N ALA A 57 -0.01 -1.59 11.73
CA ALA A 57 -1.12 -2.39 11.23
C ALA A 57 -1.69 -3.34 12.30
N THR A 58 -1.91 -2.82 13.52
CA THR A 58 -2.47 -3.58 14.64
C THR A 58 -3.82 -3.02 15.09
N LYS A 59 -4.64 -3.86 15.73
CA LYS A 59 -5.91 -3.43 16.33
C LYS A 59 -5.66 -2.46 17.50
N PRO A 60 -6.54 -1.47 17.73
CA PRO A 60 -7.84 -1.25 17.08
C PRO A 60 -7.78 -0.40 15.79
N ASN A 61 -6.59 -0.15 15.24
CA ASN A 61 -6.38 0.84 14.18
C ASN A 61 -6.68 0.32 12.76
N ARG A 62 -7.46 -0.76 12.62
CA ARG A 62 -7.73 -1.41 11.34
C ARG A 62 -9.02 -0.91 10.68
N TRP A 63 -9.13 -1.21 9.40
CA TRP A 63 -10.14 -0.67 8.50
C TRP A 63 -11.12 -1.75 8.06
N ARG A 64 -12.37 -1.37 7.86
CA ARG A 64 -13.48 -2.19 7.36
C ARG A 64 -14.30 -1.38 6.37
N ASP A 65 -15.19 -2.05 5.64
CA ASP A 65 -16.07 -1.41 4.66
C ASP A 65 -15.30 -0.61 3.58
N LEU A 66 -14.11 -1.11 3.21
CA LEU A 66 -13.18 -0.45 2.31
C LEU A 66 -13.71 -0.40 0.87
N LYS A 67 -13.67 0.79 0.28
CA LYS A 67 -13.81 1.04 -1.16
C LYS A 67 -12.56 1.76 -1.66
N ILE A 68 -11.96 1.22 -2.70
CA ILE A 68 -10.84 1.84 -3.42
C ILE A 68 -11.34 2.30 -4.80
N ASP A 69 -11.07 3.56 -5.14
CA ASP A 69 -11.28 4.14 -6.45
C ASP A 69 -9.93 4.53 -7.08
N LEU A 70 -9.43 3.69 -8.00
CA LEU A 70 -8.15 3.91 -8.66
C LEU A 70 -8.24 5.10 -9.61
N LYS A 71 -7.40 6.11 -9.37
CA LYS A 71 -7.34 7.33 -10.18
C LYS A 71 -6.28 7.26 -11.28
N GLY A 72 -5.19 6.52 -11.05
CA GLY A 72 -4.12 6.40 -12.03
C GLY A 72 -3.08 5.33 -11.68
N ILE A 73 -2.40 4.84 -12.70
CA ILE A 73 -1.27 3.93 -12.59
C ILE A 73 -0.26 4.29 -13.69
N ILE A 74 1.02 4.32 -13.34
CA ILE A 74 2.13 4.55 -14.27
C ILE A 74 3.27 3.58 -13.99
N GLU A 75 4.12 3.37 -14.98
CA GLU A 75 5.33 2.54 -14.92
C GLU A 75 6.55 3.44 -15.22
N PRO A 76 7.13 4.13 -14.21
CA PRO A 76 8.27 5.04 -14.44
C PRO A 76 9.53 4.33 -14.95
N GLY A 77 9.63 3.02 -14.70
CA GLY A 77 10.68 2.13 -15.18
C GLY A 77 10.17 0.69 -15.19
N SER A 78 11.00 -0.23 -15.70
CA SER A 78 10.67 -1.66 -15.81
C SER A 78 10.32 -2.34 -14.49
N ASP A 79 10.95 -1.87 -13.41
CA ASP A 79 10.91 -2.48 -12.08
C ASP A 79 10.15 -1.60 -11.07
N ILE A 80 9.43 -0.58 -11.53
CA ILE A 80 8.67 0.33 -10.68
C ILE A 80 7.26 0.51 -11.23
N ILE A 81 6.26 0.30 -10.38
CA ILE A 81 4.88 0.74 -10.62
C ILE A 81 4.52 1.78 -9.59
N MET A 82 3.85 2.85 -10.02
CA MET A 82 3.20 3.79 -9.12
C MET A 82 1.71 3.81 -9.39
N LEU A 83 0.92 3.78 -8.33
CA LEU A 83 -0.53 3.91 -8.43
C LEU A 83 -1.04 4.96 -7.44
N THR A 84 -2.14 5.59 -7.80
CA THR A 84 -2.83 6.56 -6.95
C THR A 84 -4.32 6.25 -6.93
N TYR A 85 -4.90 6.26 -5.73
CA TYR A 85 -6.31 5.98 -5.52
C TYR A 85 -6.90 6.85 -4.42
N GLU A 86 -8.22 6.92 -4.40
CA GLU A 86 -8.99 7.40 -3.26
C GLU A 86 -9.54 6.19 -2.51
N ALA A 87 -9.34 6.14 -1.20
CA ALA A 87 -9.92 5.13 -0.34
C ALA A 87 -10.95 5.74 0.59
N HIS A 88 -12.06 5.04 0.74
CA HIS A 88 -13.05 5.26 1.80
C HIS A 88 -13.14 4.00 2.63
N ALA A 89 -13.06 4.14 3.95
CA ALA A 89 -13.18 3.04 4.88
C ALA A 89 -13.80 3.50 6.19
N THR A 90 -14.15 2.55 7.03
CA THR A 90 -14.62 2.78 8.39
C THR A 90 -13.58 2.22 9.36
N ARG A 91 -13.18 2.98 10.38
CA ARG A 91 -12.34 2.46 11.47
C ARG A 91 -13.11 1.40 12.26
N GLU A 92 -12.42 0.53 13.00
CA GLU A 92 -13.11 -0.45 13.88
C GLU A 92 -14.08 0.22 14.87
N ASN A 93 -13.80 1.44 15.32
CA ASN A 93 -14.66 2.22 16.22
C ASN A 93 -15.88 2.88 15.52
N GLY A 94 -16.05 2.71 14.21
CA GLY A 94 -17.18 3.26 13.44
C GLY A 94 -16.94 4.61 12.78
N GLU A 95 -15.81 5.28 13.06
CA GLU A 95 -15.49 6.57 12.44
C GLU A 95 -15.20 6.41 10.93
N PRO A 96 -15.84 7.19 10.05
CA PRO A 96 -15.54 7.17 8.62
C PRO A 96 -14.18 7.81 8.35
N TYR A 97 -13.51 7.31 7.32
CA TYR A 97 -12.20 7.80 6.91
C TYR A 97 -12.09 7.83 5.39
N ALA A 98 -11.45 8.88 4.90
CA ALA A 98 -11.11 9.04 3.50
C ALA A 98 -9.64 9.45 3.36
N ALA A 99 -8.97 8.92 2.36
CA ALA A 99 -7.59 9.28 2.03
C ALA A 99 -7.33 9.24 0.53
N LEU A 100 -6.53 10.19 0.07
CA LEU A 100 -5.83 10.10 -1.21
C LEU A 100 -4.50 9.41 -0.95
N VAL A 101 -4.24 8.32 -1.66
CA VAL A 101 -3.07 7.47 -1.44
C VAL A 101 -2.28 7.36 -2.72
N SER A 102 -0.96 7.44 -2.61
CA SER A 102 -0.03 7.03 -3.66
C SER A 102 0.87 5.93 -3.11
N THR A 103 1.00 4.85 -3.88
CA THR A 103 1.86 3.72 -3.53
C THR A 103 2.85 3.48 -4.65
N GLY A 104 4.12 3.26 -4.27
CA GLY A 104 5.17 2.78 -5.16
C GLY A 104 5.43 1.30 -4.89
N TYR A 105 5.42 0.50 -5.94
CA TYR A 105 5.84 -0.89 -5.93
C TYR A 105 7.17 -1.00 -6.66
N VAL A 106 8.09 -1.77 -6.09
CA VAL A 106 9.37 -2.09 -6.71
C VAL A 106 9.54 -3.60 -6.79
N HIS A 107 10.06 -4.07 -7.91
CA HIS A 107 10.49 -5.46 -8.06
C HIS A 107 11.88 -5.64 -7.46
N ARG A 108 11.97 -6.32 -6.31
CA ARG A 108 13.25 -6.66 -5.67
C ARG A 108 13.78 -7.97 -6.29
N VAL A 109 15.07 -7.95 -6.66
CA VAL A 109 15.83 -9.10 -7.20
C VAL A 109 16.68 -9.78 -6.14
#